data_AF-A0A0G4LWH6-F1
#
_entry.id   AF-A0A0G4LWH6-F1
#
_cell.length_a   1.000
_cell.length_b   1.000
_cell.length_c   1.000
_cell.angle_alpha   90.00
_cell.angle_beta   90.00
_cell.angle_gamma   90.00
#
_symmetry.space_group_name_H-M   'P 1'
#
loop_
_entity.id
_entity.type
_entity.pdbx_description
1 polymer ?
#
loop_
_entity_poly.entity_id
_entity_poly.type
_entity_poly.pdbx_seq_one_letter_code
_entity_poly.pdbx_strand_id
1 'polypeptide(L)'
;MRKRVPMEVWETKRPLITRLYQEEKKSLREVMEIMERDHHFVATVKMYKSRIWKWGLDKKLKGDEVLAILILKRDRDALKRPTEFRIRGQLVDFENIKRYVKRNPALVAKLRAGHKPNVQTAREVTCRTPSPAPGQVLNSSADLYGVEKILGLFRDYVDGSFSSGAWFCEYNVDCGSSLLNNGDRSNELFERVIASFALVNRCMMRGDQIDINSVLGPSFESLKEIVAAESPDFVARTVCLLWYLDRHHKHDLLRLVLDYLAGLMPIVLATTWTACSLVEGRRIVRE
;
A
#
# COMPACT_ATOMS: atom_id res chain seq x y z
N MET A 1 -36.36 34.93 4.07
CA MET A 1 -35.76 33.83 3.29
C MET A 1 -34.31 33.63 3.73
N ARG A 2 -33.93 32.46 4.28
CA ARG A 2 -32.50 32.16 4.56
C ARG A 2 -31.77 31.96 3.22
N LYS A 3 -30.65 32.66 3.01
CA LYS A 3 -29.86 32.61 1.76
C LYS A 3 -29.31 31.20 1.53
N ARG A 4 -29.25 30.78 0.26
CA ARG A 4 -28.61 29.53 -0.17
C ARG A 4 -27.11 29.63 0.10
N VAL A 5 -26.58 28.70 0.89
CA VAL A 5 -25.13 28.63 1.17
C VAL A 5 -24.40 28.01 -0.04
N PRO A 6 -23.36 28.67 -0.59
CA PRO A 6 -22.55 28.16 -1.71
C PRO A 6 -21.89 26.80 -1.42
N MET A 7 -21.54 26.04 -2.46
CA MET A 7 -21.01 24.68 -2.29
C MET A 7 -19.62 24.69 -1.64
N GLU A 8 -18.83 25.70 -1.97
CA GLU A 8 -17.46 25.91 -1.50
C GLU A 8 -17.45 26.04 0.02
N VAL A 9 -18.38 26.84 0.57
CA VAL A 9 -18.55 26.98 2.02
C VAL A 9 -18.91 25.64 2.67
N TRP A 10 -19.78 24.85 2.05
CA TRP A 10 -20.11 23.51 2.56
C TRP A 10 -18.90 22.58 2.58
N GLU A 11 -18.08 22.58 1.54
CA GLU A 11 -16.87 21.74 1.50
C GLU A 11 -15.84 22.17 2.54
N THR A 12 -15.69 23.47 2.84
CA THR A 12 -14.81 23.91 3.95
C THR A 12 -15.27 23.40 5.31
N LYS A 13 -16.58 23.18 5.50
CA LYS A 13 -17.17 22.68 6.76
C LYS A 13 -17.35 21.17 6.79
N ARG A 14 -17.16 20.48 5.65
CA ARG A 14 -17.37 19.04 5.53
C ARG A 14 -16.52 18.21 6.50
N PRO A 15 -15.21 18.45 6.71
CA PRO A 15 -14.42 17.64 7.64
C PRO A 15 -14.98 17.69 9.07
N LEU A 16 -15.34 18.88 9.53
CA LEU A 16 -15.90 19.09 10.86
C LEU A 16 -17.28 18.44 11.01
N ILE A 17 -18.18 18.63 10.04
CA ILE A 17 -19.51 18.00 10.06
C ILE A 17 -19.38 16.47 10.03
N THR A 18 -18.44 15.94 9.24
CA THR A 18 -18.13 14.50 9.19
C THR A 18 -17.69 13.99 10.55
N ARG A 19 -16.72 14.66 11.19
CA ARG A 19 -16.24 14.31 12.52
C ARG A 19 -17.38 14.31 13.55
N LEU A 20 -18.13 15.41 13.66
CA LEU A 20 -19.22 15.52 14.65
C LEU A 20 -20.31 14.46 14.43
N TYR A 21 -20.68 14.21 13.17
CA TYR A 21 -21.81 13.31 12.84
C TYR A 21 -21.44 11.83 12.84
N GLN A 22 -20.25 11.47 12.32
CA GLN A 22 -19.81 10.08 12.15
C GLN A 22 -18.86 9.59 13.24
N GLU A 23 -17.89 10.38 13.65
CA GLU A 23 -16.86 9.96 14.62
C GLU A 23 -17.39 10.15 16.05
N GLU A 24 -17.89 11.35 16.36
CA GLU A 24 -18.45 11.69 17.69
C GLU A 24 -19.92 11.25 17.86
N LYS A 25 -20.51 10.61 16.84
CA LYS A 25 -21.88 10.06 16.82
C LYS A 25 -23.02 11.02 17.17
N LYS A 26 -22.81 12.34 17.12
CA LYS A 26 -23.83 13.34 17.46
C LYS A 26 -25.05 13.24 16.54
N SER A 27 -26.20 13.63 17.07
CA SER A 27 -27.45 13.78 16.33
C SER A 27 -27.35 14.98 15.37
N LEU A 28 -28.17 14.99 14.33
CA LEU A 28 -28.20 16.13 13.41
C LEU A 28 -28.53 17.45 14.13
N ARG A 29 -29.36 17.39 15.18
CA ARG A 29 -29.72 18.58 15.98
C ARG A 29 -28.50 19.14 16.71
N GLU A 30 -27.76 18.28 17.40
CA GLU A 30 -26.54 18.68 18.12
C GLU A 30 -25.45 19.19 17.15
N VAL A 31 -25.30 18.55 15.98
CA VAL A 31 -24.37 19.05 14.96
C VAL A 31 -24.77 20.46 14.51
N MET A 32 -26.06 20.71 14.29
CA MET A 32 -26.54 22.05 13.91
C MET A 32 -26.29 23.08 15.02
N GLU A 33 -26.58 22.73 16.27
CA GLU A 33 -26.35 23.60 17.45
C GLU A 33 -24.86 23.96 17.60
N ILE A 34 -23.95 22.99 17.45
CA ILE A 34 -22.49 23.22 17.51
C ILE A 34 -22.02 24.08 16.35
N MET A 35 -22.50 23.79 15.13
CA MET A 35 -22.11 24.55 13.94
C MET A 35 -22.58 26.01 14.01
N GLU A 36 -23.75 26.26 14.60
CA GLU A 36 -24.28 27.60 14.82
C GLU A 36 -23.52 28.35 15.92
N ARG A 37 -23.30 27.70 17.08
CA ARG A 37 -22.65 28.31 18.25
C ARG A 37 -21.15 28.57 18.04
N ASP A 38 -20.41 27.55 17.59
CA ASP A 38 -18.94 27.54 17.63
C ASP A 38 -18.33 27.94 16.27
N HIS A 39 -19.11 27.85 15.19
CA HIS A 39 -18.63 28.08 13.83
C HIS A 39 -19.46 29.09 13.02
N HIS A 40 -20.44 29.74 13.67
CA HIS A 40 -21.34 30.74 13.09
C HIS A 40 -21.98 30.30 11.77
N PHE A 41 -22.23 29.00 11.63
CA PHE A 41 -22.70 28.39 10.40
C PHE A 41 -24.16 27.98 10.55
N VAL A 42 -25.06 28.82 10.04
CA VAL A 42 -26.51 28.62 10.12
C VAL A 42 -27.05 28.09 8.79
N ALA A 43 -27.56 26.86 8.80
CA ALA A 43 -28.24 26.27 7.65
C ALA A 43 -29.50 25.50 8.07
N THR A 44 -30.39 25.21 7.12
CA THR A 44 -31.63 24.49 7.40
C THR A 44 -31.39 22.99 7.53
N VAL A 45 -32.26 22.29 8.27
CA VAL A 45 -32.25 20.82 8.40
C VAL A 45 -32.24 20.13 7.02
N LYS A 46 -33.02 20.66 6.06
CA LYS A 46 -33.09 20.11 4.69
C LYS A 46 -31.74 20.20 3.98
N MET A 47 -31.00 21.30 4.14
CA MET A 47 -29.68 21.46 3.53
C MET A 47 -28.66 20.50 4.14
N TYR A 48 -28.63 20.37 5.47
CA TYR A 48 -27.76 19.38 6.12
C TYR A 48 -28.06 17.95 5.68
N LYS A 49 -29.34 17.54 5.66
CA LYS A 49 -29.72 16.20 5.20
C LYS A 49 -29.27 15.94 3.76
N SER A 50 -29.42 16.92 2.87
CA SER A 50 -28.95 16.82 1.49
C SER A 50 -27.43 16.66 1.41
N ARG A 51 -26.67 17.36 2.26
CA ARG A 51 -25.20 17.25 2.30
C ARG A 51 -24.72 15.95 2.91
N ILE A 52 -25.32 15.51 4.01
CA ILE A 52 -25.08 14.19 4.61
C ILE A 52 -25.30 13.08 3.59
N TRP A 53 -26.41 13.12 2.84
CA TRP A 53 -26.67 12.16 1.78
C TRP A 53 -25.59 12.21 0.68
N LYS A 54 -25.30 13.41 0.17
CA LYS A 54 -24.33 13.62 -0.92
C LYS A 54 -22.90 13.20 -0.52
N TRP A 55 -22.52 13.42 0.73
CA TRP A 55 -21.21 13.04 1.26
C TRP A 55 -21.15 11.58 1.72
N GLY A 56 -22.24 10.83 1.57
CA GLY A 56 -22.30 9.43 2.00
C GLY A 56 -22.23 9.28 3.52
N LEU A 57 -22.68 10.25 4.30
CA LEU A 57 -22.60 10.20 5.76
C LEU A 57 -23.78 9.45 6.41
N ASP A 58 -24.67 8.84 5.62
CA ASP A 58 -25.86 8.16 6.15
C ASP A 58 -25.49 7.01 7.10
N LYS A 59 -26.20 6.95 8.24
CA LYS A 59 -26.07 5.87 9.24
C LYS A 59 -26.74 4.55 8.80
N LYS A 60 -27.49 4.56 7.70
CA LYS A 60 -28.27 3.42 7.20
C LYS A 60 -27.50 2.67 6.12
N LEU A 61 -27.52 1.34 6.22
CA LEU A 61 -27.01 0.44 5.18
C LEU A 61 -27.87 0.56 3.92
N LYS A 62 -27.21 0.68 2.76
CA LYS A 62 -27.84 0.64 1.44
C LYS A 62 -27.73 -0.77 0.87
N GLY A 63 -28.71 -1.17 0.06
CA GLY A 63 -28.75 -2.52 -0.54
C GLY A 63 -27.46 -2.86 -1.31
N ASP A 64 -26.98 -1.94 -2.15
CA ASP A 64 -25.75 -2.13 -2.91
C ASP A 64 -24.49 -2.28 -2.03
N GLU A 65 -24.44 -1.63 -0.87
CA GLU A 65 -23.32 -1.78 0.08
C GLU A 65 -23.33 -3.18 0.66
N VAL A 66 -24.51 -3.65 1.08
CA VAL A 66 -24.68 -5.01 1.61
C VAL A 66 -24.36 -6.05 0.53
N LEU A 67 -24.78 -5.81 -0.72
CA LEU A 67 -24.43 -6.67 -1.86
C LEU A 67 -22.91 -6.75 -2.06
N ALA A 68 -22.22 -5.62 -2.03
CA ALA A 68 -20.77 -5.56 -2.15
C ALA A 68 -20.06 -6.34 -1.03
N ILE A 69 -20.51 -6.18 0.22
CA ILE A 69 -19.99 -6.92 1.38
C ILE A 69 -20.15 -8.44 1.18
N LEU A 70 -21.32 -8.89 0.73
CA LEU A 70 -21.60 -10.32 0.55
C LEU A 70 -20.73 -10.93 -0.56
N ILE A 71 -20.50 -10.20 -1.66
CA ILE A 71 -19.59 -10.63 -2.74
C ILE A 71 -18.16 -10.75 -2.20
N LEU A 72 -17.65 -9.69 -1.56
CA LEU A 72 -16.30 -9.69 -0.99
C LEU A 72 -16.11 -10.79 0.05
N LYS A 73 -17.12 -11.04 0.89
CA LYS A 73 -17.09 -12.10 1.89
C LYS A 73 -17.02 -13.48 1.26
N ARG A 74 -17.85 -13.77 0.26
CA ARG A 74 -17.83 -15.06 -0.46
C ARG A 74 -16.42 -15.35 -0.99
N ASP A 75 -15.80 -14.36 -1.62
CA ASP A 75 -14.48 -14.51 -2.23
C ASP A 75 -13.38 -14.68 -1.16
N ARG A 76 -13.53 -14.09 0.03
CA ARG A 76 -12.57 -14.19 1.14
C ARG A 76 -12.73 -15.41 2.03
N ASP A 77 -13.96 -15.87 2.24
CA ASP A 77 -14.24 -17.12 2.97
C ASP A 77 -13.62 -18.32 2.23
N ALA A 78 -13.58 -18.28 0.89
CA ALA A 78 -12.84 -19.26 0.09
C ALA A 78 -11.33 -19.31 0.40
N LEU A 79 -10.76 -18.19 0.88
CA LEU A 79 -9.35 -18.05 1.23
C LEU A 79 -9.05 -18.25 2.73
N LYS A 80 -10.07 -18.52 3.56
CA LYS A 80 -9.97 -18.69 5.03
C LYS A 80 -9.20 -17.58 5.77
N ARG A 81 -9.25 -16.34 5.28
CA ARG A 81 -8.55 -15.20 5.92
C ARG A 81 -9.46 -14.49 6.93
N PRO A 82 -8.93 -14.03 8.09
CA PRO A 82 -9.66 -13.11 8.93
C PRO A 82 -9.93 -11.83 8.13
N THR A 83 -11.17 -11.34 8.17
CA THR A 83 -11.61 -10.21 7.37
C THR A 83 -12.47 -9.26 8.17
N GLU A 84 -12.12 -7.99 8.07
CA GLU A 84 -12.92 -6.87 8.55
C GLU A 84 -13.47 -6.12 7.34
N PHE A 85 -14.73 -5.71 7.44
CA PHE A 85 -15.36 -4.91 6.42
C PHE A 85 -15.63 -3.51 6.94
N ARG A 86 -15.47 -2.52 6.07
CA ARG A 86 -15.83 -1.13 6.36
C ARG A 86 -16.70 -0.57 5.24
N ILE A 87 -17.75 0.15 5.62
CA ILE A 87 -18.58 0.92 4.71
C ILE A 87 -18.35 2.40 5.05
N ARG A 88 -17.90 3.20 4.08
CA ARG A 88 -17.63 4.64 4.27
C ARG A 88 -16.68 4.89 5.45
N GLY A 89 -15.67 4.04 5.59
CA GLY A 89 -14.69 4.11 6.67
C GLY A 89 -15.18 3.61 8.04
N GLN A 90 -16.45 3.21 8.20
CA GLN A 90 -16.99 2.68 9.46
C GLN A 90 -16.97 1.15 9.49
N LEU A 91 -16.58 0.56 10.62
CA LEU A 91 -16.53 -0.89 10.79
C LEU A 91 -17.94 -1.48 10.71
N VAL A 92 -18.07 -2.55 9.92
CA VAL A 92 -19.34 -3.24 9.71
C VAL A 92 -19.47 -4.35 10.73
N ASP A 93 -20.48 -4.23 11.60
CA ASP A 93 -20.96 -5.37 12.37
C ASP A 93 -21.68 -6.34 11.44
N PHE A 94 -21.10 -7.54 11.30
CA PHE A 94 -21.64 -8.57 10.42
C PHE A 94 -23.01 -9.10 10.86
N GLU A 95 -23.37 -8.95 12.14
CA GLU A 95 -24.70 -9.32 12.63
C GLU A 95 -25.78 -8.36 12.10
N ASN A 96 -25.45 -7.07 11.93
CA ASN A 96 -26.34 -6.12 11.25
C ASN A 96 -26.54 -6.49 9.78
N ILE A 97 -25.49 -6.98 9.11
CA ILE A 97 -25.58 -7.49 7.72
C ILE A 97 -26.53 -8.69 7.64
N LYS A 98 -26.37 -9.68 8.53
CA LYS A 98 -27.28 -10.84 8.58
C LYS A 98 -28.74 -10.43 8.78
N ARG A 99 -29.00 -9.51 9.72
CA ARG A 99 -30.35 -8.97 9.96
C ARG A 99 -30.92 -8.25 8.73
N TYR A 100 -30.10 -7.48 8.01
CA TYR A 100 -30.50 -6.82 6.78
C TYR A 100 -30.90 -7.84 5.71
N VAL A 101 -30.06 -8.85 5.48
CA VAL A 101 -30.31 -9.92 4.50
C VAL A 101 -31.59 -10.68 4.82
N LYS A 102 -31.82 -11.03 6.09
CA LYS A 102 -33.05 -11.72 6.53
C LYS A 102 -34.31 -10.92 6.21
N ARG A 103 -34.26 -9.58 6.28
CA ARG A 103 -35.38 -8.69 5.99
C ARG A 103 -35.56 -8.38 4.51
N ASN A 104 -34.58 -8.72 3.67
CA ASN A 104 -34.51 -8.24 2.28
C ASN A 104 -34.20 -9.37 1.28
N PRO A 105 -35.15 -10.30 1.05
CA PRO A 105 -34.93 -11.47 0.20
C PRO A 105 -34.61 -11.11 -1.27
N ALA A 106 -35.09 -9.97 -1.75
CA ALA A 106 -34.77 -9.44 -3.09
C ALA A 106 -33.26 -9.21 -3.27
N LEU A 107 -32.53 -8.87 -2.21
CA LEU A 107 -31.08 -8.70 -2.26
C LEU A 107 -30.36 -10.04 -2.49
N VAL A 108 -30.86 -11.11 -1.85
CA VAL A 108 -30.33 -12.46 -2.03
C VAL A 108 -30.56 -12.94 -3.45
N ALA A 109 -31.74 -12.65 -4.02
CA ALA A 109 -32.02 -12.94 -5.42
C ALA A 109 -31.04 -12.22 -6.37
N LYS A 110 -30.77 -10.92 -6.13
CA LYS A 110 -29.76 -10.15 -6.89
C LYS A 110 -28.36 -10.75 -6.81
N LEU A 111 -27.93 -11.16 -5.62
CA LEU A 111 -26.64 -11.82 -5.41
C LEU A 111 -26.54 -13.13 -6.21
N ARG A 112 -27.59 -13.97 -6.16
CA ARG A 112 -27.65 -15.22 -6.92
C ARG A 112 -27.66 -14.99 -8.43
N ALA A 113 -28.33 -13.93 -8.88
CA ALA A 113 -28.37 -13.51 -10.28
C ALA A 113 -27.07 -12.81 -10.74
N GLY A 114 -26.02 -12.76 -9.92
CA GLY A 114 -24.73 -12.19 -10.31
C GLY A 114 -24.72 -10.67 -10.50
N HIS A 115 -25.69 -9.95 -9.93
CA HIS A 115 -25.73 -8.50 -10.03
C HIS A 115 -24.50 -7.87 -9.35
N LYS A 116 -23.93 -6.86 -10.00
CA LYS A 116 -22.82 -6.09 -9.46
C LYS A 116 -23.32 -4.83 -8.75
N PRO A 117 -22.70 -4.44 -7.63
CA PRO A 117 -23.01 -3.16 -6.97
C PRO A 117 -22.61 -1.99 -7.86
N ASN A 118 -23.23 -0.84 -7.66
CA ASN A 118 -22.80 0.41 -8.31
C ASN A 118 -21.31 0.69 -8.01
N VAL A 119 -20.57 1.15 -9.03
CA VAL A 119 -19.14 1.52 -8.95
C VAL A 119 -18.84 2.46 -7.79
N GLN A 120 -19.66 3.49 -7.58
CA GLN A 120 -19.45 4.43 -6.48
C GLN A 120 -19.60 3.74 -5.11
N THR A 121 -20.60 2.88 -4.97
CA THR A 121 -20.81 2.08 -3.76
C THR A 121 -19.66 1.10 -3.53
N ALA A 122 -19.15 0.48 -4.58
CA ALA A 122 -18.01 -0.44 -4.48
C ALA A 122 -16.76 0.25 -3.93
N ARG A 123 -16.53 1.54 -4.28
CA ARG A 123 -15.42 2.33 -3.72
C ARG A 123 -15.61 2.69 -2.25
N GLU A 124 -16.86 2.78 -1.79
CA GLU A 124 -17.20 3.05 -0.39
C GLU A 124 -17.07 1.81 0.51
N VAL A 125 -17.02 0.61 -0.06
CA VAL A 125 -16.89 -0.66 0.67
C VAL A 125 -15.46 -1.17 0.59
N THR A 126 -14.82 -1.33 1.74
CA THR A 126 -13.46 -1.87 1.83
C THR A 126 -13.44 -3.16 2.64
N CYS A 127 -12.61 -4.11 2.22
CA CYS A 127 -12.30 -5.32 2.96
C CYS A 127 -10.82 -5.31 3.32
N ARG A 128 -10.49 -5.46 4.60
CA ARG A 128 -9.12 -5.57 5.09
C ARG A 128 -8.95 -6.85 5.89
N THR A 129 -7.80 -7.50 5.73
CA THR A 129 -7.33 -8.47 6.72
C THR A 129 -6.72 -7.65 7.85
N PRO A 130 -7.20 -7.76 9.09
CA PRO A 130 -6.63 -7.01 10.20
C PRO A 130 -5.14 -7.32 10.30
N SER A 131 -4.32 -6.28 10.48
CA SER A 131 -2.91 -6.46 10.76
C SER A 131 -2.76 -7.33 12.01
N PRO A 132 -1.81 -8.29 12.02
CA PRO A 132 -1.54 -9.07 13.22
C PRO A 132 -1.30 -8.12 14.40
N ALA A 133 -1.79 -8.48 15.58
CA ALA A 133 -1.64 -7.66 16.77
C ALA A 133 -0.14 -7.32 16.98
N PRO A 134 0.20 -6.06 17.32
CA PRO A 134 1.57 -5.68 17.65
C PRO A 134 1.98 -6.45 18.91
N GLY A 135 2.66 -7.57 18.74
CA GLY A 135 2.94 -8.51 19.82
C GLY A 135 3.42 -9.89 19.35
N GLN A 136 3.10 -10.30 18.13
CA GLN A 136 3.84 -11.40 17.50
C GLN A 136 5.03 -10.85 16.74
N VAL A 137 6.03 -10.37 17.50
CA VAL A 137 7.40 -10.47 17.01
C VAL A 137 7.65 -11.97 16.97
N LEU A 138 7.53 -12.58 15.79
CA LEU A 138 8.15 -13.88 15.56
C LEU A 138 9.60 -13.65 15.95
N ASN A 139 10.06 -14.30 17.02
CA ASN A 139 11.46 -14.24 17.41
C ASN A 139 12.24 -14.75 16.21
N SER A 140 12.71 -13.81 15.38
CA SER A 140 13.45 -14.13 14.19
C SER A 140 14.69 -14.84 14.67
N SER A 141 14.88 -16.09 14.24
CA SER A 141 16.17 -16.76 14.43
C SER A 141 17.25 -15.80 13.95
N ALA A 142 18.43 -15.81 14.58
CA ALA A 142 19.58 -15.03 14.09
C ALA A 142 19.84 -15.26 12.58
N ASP A 143 19.42 -16.41 12.04
CA ASP A 143 19.48 -16.75 10.61
C ASP A 143 18.56 -15.92 9.69
N LEU A 144 17.46 -15.37 10.20
CA LEU A 144 16.46 -14.61 9.44
C LEU A 144 16.67 -13.09 9.51
N TYR A 145 17.56 -12.62 10.37
CA TYR A 145 17.86 -11.19 10.54
C TYR A 145 18.26 -10.50 9.22
N GLY A 146 19.08 -11.15 8.40
CA GLY A 146 19.48 -10.62 7.09
C GLY A 146 18.31 -10.50 6.11
N VAL A 147 17.39 -11.47 6.12
CA VAL A 147 16.20 -11.47 5.27
C VAL A 147 15.22 -10.39 5.71
N GLU A 148 14.94 -10.29 7.01
CA GLU A 148 14.05 -9.25 7.55
C GLU A 148 14.58 -7.84 7.28
N LYS A 149 15.89 -7.64 7.46
CA LYS A 149 16.54 -6.37 7.15
C LYS A 149 16.36 -5.99 5.69
N ILE A 150 16.58 -6.91 4.74
CA ILE A 150 16.39 -6.63 3.32
C ILE A 150 14.93 -6.37 2.98
N LEU A 151 13.98 -7.11 3.56
CA LEU A 151 12.55 -6.86 3.33
C LEU A 151 12.13 -5.49 3.85
N GLY A 152 12.66 -5.05 4.99
CA GLY A 152 12.50 -3.69 5.50
C GLY A 152 13.06 -2.65 4.53
N LEU A 153 14.27 -2.86 4.03
CA LEU A 153 14.91 -1.96 3.05
C LEU A 153 14.15 -1.90 1.73
N PHE A 154 13.61 -3.01 1.24
CA PHE A 154 12.75 -3.01 0.04
C PHE A 154 11.47 -2.24 0.26
N ARG A 155 10.84 -2.38 1.43
CA ARG A 155 9.66 -1.58 1.77
C ARG A 155 10.00 -0.09 1.74
N ASP A 156 11.05 0.32 2.43
CA ASP A 156 11.44 1.73 2.52
C ASP A 156 11.85 2.29 1.16
N TYR A 157 12.48 1.48 0.31
CA TYR A 157 12.83 1.84 -1.07
C TYR A 157 11.61 2.03 -1.96
N VAL A 158 10.65 1.11 -1.93
CA VAL A 158 9.41 1.23 -2.70
C VAL A 158 8.60 2.44 -2.21
N ASP A 159 8.35 2.54 -0.91
CA ASP A 159 7.57 3.63 -0.31
C ASP A 159 8.25 4.98 -0.57
N GLY A 160 9.57 5.08 -0.44
CA GLY A 160 10.36 6.27 -0.72
C GLY A 160 10.31 6.70 -2.19
N SER A 161 10.47 5.75 -3.11
CA SER A 161 10.49 6.04 -4.56
C SER A 161 9.14 6.51 -5.11
N PHE A 162 8.02 6.00 -4.56
CA PHE A 162 6.68 6.53 -4.88
C PHE A 162 6.43 7.88 -4.21
N SER A 163 6.88 8.06 -2.97
CA SER A 163 6.67 9.31 -2.23
C SER A 163 7.44 10.48 -2.83
N SER A 164 8.62 10.23 -3.40
CA SER A 164 9.44 11.23 -4.10
C SER A 164 8.93 11.58 -5.49
N GLY A 165 7.99 10.79 -6.03
CA GLY A 165 7.57 10.87 -7.44
C GLY A 165 8.62 10.36 -8.42
N ALA A 166 9.70 9.74 -7.94
CA ALA A 166 10.68 9.08 -8.82
C ALA A 166 10.01 7.95 -9.61
N TRP A 167 9.13 7.19 -8.96
CA TRP A 167 8.35 6.12 -9.60
C TRP A 167 6.93 6.56 -9.93
N PHE A 168 6.44 6.08 -11.06
CA PHE A 168 5.06 6.23 -11.48
C PHE A 168 4.51 4.89 -11.97
N CYS A 169 3.19 4.72 -11.85
CA CYS A 169 2.48 3.58 -12.41
C CYS A 169 1.57 4.07 -13.53
N GLU A 170 1.82 3.60 -14.75
CA GLU A 170 0.87 3.80 -15.85
C GLU A 170 -0.29 2.80 -15.75
N TYR A 171 -1.39 3.06 -16.46
CA TYR A 171 -2.65 2.30 -16.34
C TYR A 171 -2.55 0.82 -16.78
N ASN A 172 -1.37 0.32 -17.15
CA ASN A 172 -1.12 -1.07 -17.52
C ASN A 172 0.14 -1.63 -16.82
N VAL A 173 0.05 -1.85 -15.50
CA VAL A 173 0.90 -2.70 -14.62
C VAL A 173 2.40 -2.39 -14.54
N ASP A 174 3.00 -1.70 -15.50
CA ASP A 174 4.43 -1.42 -15.49
C ASP A 174 4.71 -0.19 -14.62
N CYS A 175 5.59 -0.39 -13.63
CA CYS A 175 6.15 0.69 -12.83
C CYS A 175 7.35 1.24 -13.58
N GLY A 176 7.35 2.54 -13.87
CA GLY A 176 8.46 3.23 -14.51
C GLY A 176 9.20 4.12 -13.51
N SER A 177 10.49 4.36 -13.76
CA SER A 177 11.25 5.42 -13.10
C SER A 177 11.38 6.61 -14.04
N SER A 178 11.07 7.80 -13.53
CA SER A 178 11.21 9.08 -14.25
C SER A 178 12.68 9.42 -14.59
N LEU A 179 13.64 8.79 -13.89
CA LEU A 179 15.07 8.94 -14.13
C LEU A 179 15.58 8.07 -15.30
N LEU A 180 14.79 7.09 -15.76
CA LEU A 180 15.18 6.10 -16.78
C LEU A 180 14.69 6.45 -18.20
N ASN A 181 14.30 7.70 -18.46
CA ASN A 181 13.78 8.17 -19.76
C ASN A 181 14.71 7.91 -20.98
N ASN A 182 15.97 7.51 -20.78
CA ASN A 182 16.95 7.23 -21.83
C ASN A 182 17.47 5.78 -21.88
N GLY A 183 16.62 4.81 -21.52
CA GLY A 183 16.88 3.38 -21.72
C GLY A 183 17.27 2.67 -20.43
N ASP A 184 16.40 1.78 -19.95
CA ASP A 184 16.63 1.00 -18.74
C ASP A 184 17.58 -0.18 -19.02
N ARG A 185 18.83 -0.04 -18.57
CA ARG A 185 19.85 -1.09 -18.65
C ARG A 185 19.80 -2.06 -17.49
N SER A 186 18.89 -1.87 -16.52
CA SER A 186 18.84 -2.69 -15.30
C SER A 186 18.65 -4.16 -15.63
N ASN A 187 17.84 -4.47 -16.63
CA ASN A 187 17.63 -5.83 -17.10
C ASN A 187 18.91 -6.47 -17.63
N GLU A 188 19.66 -5.79 -18.50
CA GLU A 188 20.95 -6.27 -19.03
C GLU A 188 21.97 -6.47 -17.89
N LEU A 189 22.02 -5.53 -16.95
CA LEU A 189 22.91 -5.59 -15.80
C LEU A 189 22.59 -6.79 -14.90
N PHE A 190 21.31 -7.08 -14.65
CA PHE A 190 20.90 -8.26 -13.89
C PHE A 190 21.25 -9.57 -14.61
N GLU A 191 21.06 -9.66 -15.92
CA GLU A 191 21.47 -10.85 -16.68
C GLU A 191 22.99 -11.08 -16.55
N ARG A 192 23.80 -10.01 -16.60
CA ARG A 192 25.25 -10.09 -16.39
C ARG A 192 25.60 -10.58 -14.99
N VAL A 193 24.88 -10.10 -13.97
CA VAL A 193 25.04 -10.56 -12.58
C VAL A 193 24.76 -12.06 -12.49
N ILE A 194 23.59 -12.51 -12.96
CA ILE A 194 23.18 -13.93 -12.93
C ILE A 194 24.20 -14.81 -13.68
N ALA A 195 24.64 -14.39 -14.86
CA ALA A 195 25.63 -15.13 -15.65
C ALA A 195 26.97 -15.29 -14.90
N SER A 196 27.42 -14.25 -14.19
CA SER A 196 28.68 -14.29 -13.43
C SER A 196 28.58 -15.24 -12.23
N PHE A 197 27.47 -15.20 -11.49
CA PHE A 197 27.21 -16.16 -10.42
C PHE A 197 27.10 -17.60 -10.94
N ALA A 198 26.42 -17.80 -12.07
CA ALA A 198 26.32 -19.11 -12.73
C ALA A 198 27.68 -19.64 -13.20
N LEU A 199 28.57 -18.77 -13.69
CA LEU A 199 29.94 -19.12 -14.08
C LEU A 199 30.75 -19.58 -12.86
N VAL A 200 30.72 -18.81 -11.77
CA VAL A 200 31.38 -19.19 -10.50
C VAL A 200 30.88 -20.55 -10.02
N ASN A 201 29.56 -20.76 -10.02
CA ASN A 201 28.99 -22.04 -9.61
C ASN A 201 29.51 -23.21 -10.47
N ARG A 202 29.50 -23.03 -11.80
CA ARG A 202 29.97 -24.06 -12.73
C ARG A 202 31.43 -24.41 -12.50
N CYS A 203 32.30 -23.41 -12.33
CA CYS A 203 33.73 -23.63 -12.08
C CYS A 203 33.97 -24.31 -10.73
N MET A 204 33.26 -23.88 -9.67
CA MET A 204 33.32 -24.53 -8.36
C MET A 204 32.88 -26.00 -8.41
N MET A 205 31.82 -26.31 -9.16
CA MET A 205 31.32 -27.68 -9.33
C MET A 205 32.27 -28.58 -10.14
N ARG A 206 33.06 -28.00 -11.05
CA ARG A 206 34.05 -28.72 -11.86
C ARG A 206 35.44 -28.81 -11.22
N GLY A 207 35.68 -28.05 -10.16
CA GLY A 207 37.00 -27.93 -9.53
C GLY A 207 37.98 -27.06 -10.33
N ASP A 208 37.47 -26.20 -11.21
CA ASP A 208 38.29 -25.29 -12.01
C ASP A 208 38.85 -24.17 -11.12
N GLN A 209 40.11 -23.76 -11.38
CA GLN A 209 40.68 -22.58 -10.75
C GLN A 209 40.01 -21.32 -11.32
N ILE A 210 39.39 -20.52 -10.44
CA ILE A 210 38.69 -19.29 -10.82
C ILE A 210 38.98 -18.18 -9.81
N ASP A 211 39.32 -17.00 -10.30
CA ASP A 211 39.40 -15.80 -9.47
C ASP A 211 37.99 -15.22 -9.28
N ILE A 212 37.37 -15.57 -8.14
CA ILE A 212 36.01 -15.15 -7.77
C ILE A 212 35.88 -13.62 -7.76
N ASN A 213 36.91 -12.90 -7.31
CA ASN A 213 36.83 -11.44 -7.21
C ASN A 213 36.81 -10.79 -8.60
N SER A 214 37.62 -11.31 -9.54
CA SER A 214 37.61 -10.81 -10.91
C SER A 214 36.27 -11.04 -11.62
N VAL A 215 35.55 -12.11 -11.27
CA VAL A 215 34.28 -12.49 -11.90
C VAL A 215 33.08 -11.83 -11.23
N LEU A 216 33.05 -11.78 -9.89
CA LEU A 216 31.92 -11.21 -9.15
C LEU A 216 32.07 -9.70 -8.90
N GLY A 217 33.28 -9.14 -8.89
CA GLY A 217 33.51 -7.70 -8.70
C GLY A 217 32.66 -6.82 -9.63
N PRO A 218 32.70 -7.05 -10.97
CA PRO A 218 31.83 -6.33 -11.90
C PRO A 218 30.33 -6.54 -11.65
N SER A 219 29.94 -7.68 -11.07
CA SER A 219 28.53 -7.94 -10.71
C SER A 219 28.07 -7.07 -9.55
N PHE A 220 28.90 -6.86 -8.54
CA PHE A 220 28.57 -5.96 -7.43
C PHE A 220 28.45 -4.49 -7.89
N GLU A 221 29.34 -4.03 -8.78
CA GLU A 221 29.20 -2.70 -9.39
C GLU A 221 27.93 -2.59 -10.25
N SER A 222 27.53 -3.66 -10.95
CA SER A 222 26.26 -3.70 -11.68
C SER A 222 25.06 -3.54 -10.74
N LEU A 223 25.06 -4.24 -9.60
CA LEU A 223 24.01 -4.10 -8.57
C LEU A 223 23.94 -2.67 -8.04
N LYS A 224 25.09 -2.02 -7.81
CA LYS A 224 25.17 -0.62 -7.40
C LYS A 224 24.57 0.34 -8.43
N GLU A 225 24.88 0.14 -9.71
CA GLU A 225 24.33 0.93 -10.82
C GLU A 225 22.81 0.79 -10.89
N ILE A 226 22.28 -0.43 -10.74
CA ILE A 226 20.84 -0.69 -10.74
C ILE A 226 20.12 0.03 -9.59
N VAL A 227 20.67 -0.04 -8.37
CA VAL A 227 20.06 0.62 -7.20
C VAL A 227 20.11 2.14 -7.36
N ALA A 228 21.24 2.68 -7.85
CA ALA A 228 21.40 4.11 -8.09
C ALA A 228 20.50 4.65 -9.20
N ALA A 229 20.13 3.82 -10.17
CA ALA A 229 19.18 4.16 -11.22
C ALA A 229 17.72 4.23 -10.72
N GLU A 230 17.48 3.89 -9.45
CA GLU A 230 16.15 3.80 -8.85
C GLU A 230 15.20 2.97 -9.72
N SER A 231 15.66 1.83 -10.27
CA SER A 231 14.81 1.01 -11.13
C SER A 231 13.78 0.22 -10.31
N PRO A 232 12.50 0.19 -10.74
CA PRO A 232 11.47 -0.69 -10.16
C PRO A 232 11.79 -2.18 -10.27
N ASP A 233 12.51 -2.56 -11.33
CA ASP A 233 12.91 -3.94 -11.59
C ASP A 233 13.91 -4.45 -10.55
N PHE A 234 14.61 -3.55 -9.85
CA PHE A 234 15.58 -3.90 -8.82
C PHE A 234 14.98 -4.83 -7.76
N VAL A 235 13.80 -4.51 -7.23
CA VAL A 235 13.19 -5.29 -6.13
C VAL A 235 12.81 -6.69 -6.62
N ALA A 236 12.11 -6.77 -7.75
CA ALA A 236 11.65 -8.05 -8.30
C ALA A 236 12.83 -8.95 -8.69
N ARG A 237 13.82 -8.41 -9.41
CA ARG A 237 14.98 -9.18 -9.86
C ARG A 237 15.95 -9.53 -8.75
N THR A 238 16.07 -8.71 -7.70
CA THR A 238 16.87 -9.08 -6.53
C THR A 238 16.25 -10.27 -5.79
N VAL A 239 14.92 -10.35 -5.68
CA VAL A 239 14.26 -11.54 -5.13
C VAL A 239 14.57 -12.78 -5.99
N CYS A 240 14.57 -12.65 -7.32
CA CYS A 240 14.96 -13.74 -8.22
C CYS A 240 16.44 -14.15 -8.04
N LEU A 241 17.35 -13.19 -7.89
CA LEU A 241 18.77 -13.44 -7.62
C LEU A 241 18.95 -14.19 -6.30
N LEU A 242 18.32 -13.74 -5.21
CA LEU A 242 18.40 -14.39 -3.91
C LEU A 242 17.84 -15.82 -3.96
N TRP A 243 16.72 -16.02 -4.66
CA TRP A 243 16.16 -17.36 -4.90
C TRP A 243 17.10 -18.26 -5.70
N TYR A 244 17.74 -17.72 -6.75
CA TYR A 244 18.74 -18.45 -7.53
C TYR A 244 19.93 -18.87 -6.66
N LEU A 245 20.44 -17.93 -5.84
CA LEU A 245 21.60 -18.17 -4.97
C LEU A 245 21.29 -19.20 -3.87
N ASP A 246 20.13 -19.11 -3.24
CA ASP A 246 19.66 -20.09 -2.25
C ASP A 246 19.57 -21.51 -2.85
N ARG A 247 19.11 -21.61 -4.11
CA ARG A 247 18.95 -22.91 -4.78
C ARG A 247 20.26 -23.52 -5.28
N HIS A 248 21.22 -22.69 -5.66
CA HIS A 248 22.39 -23.14 -6.44
C HIS A 248 23.74 -22.95 -5.74
N HIS A 249 23.82 -22.20 -4.64
CA HIS A 249 25.08 -21.90 -3.95
C HIS A 249 25.05 -22.32 -2.47
N LYS A 250 26.23 -22.55 -1.88
CA LYS A 250 26.37 -22.70 -0.43
C LYS A 250 26.04 -21.37 0.26
N HIS A 251 25.56 -21.43 1.51
CA HIS A 251 25.08 -20.28 2.29
C HIS A 251 26.01 -19.05 2.30
N ASP A 252 27.31 -19.21 2.05
CA ASP A 252 28.31 -18.13 2.12
C ASP A 252 28.14 -17.08 1.01
N LEU A 253 27.88 -17.46 -0.24
CA LEU A 253 27.68 -16.49 -1.33
C LEU A 253 26.34 -15.78 -1.21
N LEU A 254 25.31 -16.49 -0.77
CA LEU A 254 24.01 -15.90 -0.44
C LEU A 254 24.17 -14.86 0.67
N ARG A 255 24.87 -15.19 1.77
CA ARG A 255 25.15 -14.26 2.87
C ARG A 255 25.94 -13.04 2.40
N LEU A 256 26.99 -13.24 1.59
CA LEU A 256 27.79 -12.14 1.03
C LEU A 256 26.92 -11.15 0.23
N VAL A 257 26.03 -11.66 -0.63
CA VAL A 257 25.12 -10.82 -1.42
C VAL A 257 24.09 -10.13 -0.53
N LEU A 258 23.51 -10.84 0.45
CA LEU A 258 22.59 -10.25 1.42
C LEU A 258 23.25 -9.09 2.19
N ASP A 259 24.46 -9.30 2.70
CA ASP A 259 25.22 -8.29 3.46
C ASP A 259 25.57 -7.08 2.60
N TYR A 260 26.02 -7.32 1.36
CA TYR A 260 26.33 -6.25 0.40
C TYR A 260 25.09 -5.40 0.09
N LEU A 261 23.96 -6.02 -0.25
CA LEU A 261 22.71 -5.32 -0.54
C LEU A 261 22.20 -4.54 0.68
N ALA A 262 22.29 -5.14 1.87
CA ALA A 262 21.87 -4.51 3.12
C ALA A 262 22.75 -3.30 3.52
N GLY A 263 23.99 -3.26 3.06
CA GLY A 263 24.88 -2.08 3.20
C GLY A 263 24.67 -1.03 2.11
N LEU A 264 24.37 -1.46 0.89
CA LEU A 264 24.23 -0.59 -0.28
C LEU A 264 22.91 0.20 -0.29
N MET A 265 21.78 -0.46 -0.03
CA MET A 265 20.46 0.17 -0.15
C MET A 265 20.28 1.40 0.76
N PRO A 266 20.68 1.40 2.06
CA PRO A 266 20.56 2.58 2.91
C PRO A 266 21.33 3.80 2.39
N ILE A 267 22.47 3.60 1.72
CA ILE A 267 23.29 4.69 1.19
C ILE A 267 22.54 5.41 0.07
N VAL A 268 21.95 4.64 -0.84
CA VAL A 268 21.16 5.19 -1.95
C VAL A 268 19.87 5.82 -1.43
N LEU A 269 19.17 5.15 -0.51
CA LEU A 269 18.00 5.71 0.16
C LEU A 269 18.30 7.05 0.85
N ALA A 270 19.38 7.15 1.64
CA ALA A 270 19.71 8.39 2.33
C ALA A 270 19.94 9.57 1.36
N THR A 271 20.48 9.31 0.17
CA THR A 271 20.63 10.32 -0.88
C THR A 271 19.31 10.75 -1.52
N THR A 272 18.32 9.86 -1.64
CA THR A 272 16.98 10.20 -2.15
C THR A 272 16.12 10.91 -1.10
N TRP A 273 16.19 10.49 0.17
CA TRP A 273 15.50 11.16 1.29
C TRP A 273 16.03 12.57 1.53
N THR A 274 17.33 12.82 1.38
CA THR A 274 17.91 14.17 1.50
C THR A 274 17.48 15.08 0.34
N ALA A 275 17.33 14.56 -0.87
CA ALA A 275 16.76 15.30 -2.00
C ALA A 275 15.28 15.65 -1.78
N CYS A 276 14.45 14.72 -1.29
CA CYS A 276 13.06 14.98 -0.90
C CYS A 276 12.95 16.04 0.21
N SER A 277 13.83 16.00 1.21
CA SER A 277 13.86 16.95 2.32
C SER A 277 14.24 18.38 1.90
N LEU A 278 14.92 18.52 0.75
CA LEU A 278 15.28 19.82 0.17
C LEU A 278 14.17 20.39 -0.72
N VAL A 279 13.31 19.54 -1.29
CA VAL A 279 12.14 19.94 -2.09
C VAL A 279 10.95 20.30 -1.18
N GLU A 280 10.71 19.52 -0.12
CA GLU A 280 9.81 19.90 0.96
C GLU A 280 10.57 20.66 2.05
N GLY A 281 10.64 21.99 1.94
CA GLY A 281 11.20 22.85 2.99
C GLY A 281 10.55 22.61 4.36
N ARG A 282 11.11 21.69 5.15
CA ARG A 282 10.83 21.53 6.58
C ARG A 282 12.14 21.35 7.33
N ARG A 283 12.45 22.35 8.13
CA ARG A 283 13.47 22.26 9.19
C ARG A 283 13.13 21.08 10.09
N ILE A 284 14.00 20.07 10.09
CA ILE A 284 14.06 19.13 11.20
C ILE A 284 14.95 19.79 12.26
N VAL A 285 14.33 20.29 13.32
CA VAL A 285 15.01 20.64 14.57
C VAL A 285 15.45 19.31 15.19
N ARG A 286 16.77 19.15 15.39
CA ARG A 286 17.34 18.07 16.19
C ARG A 286 17.35 18.53 17.65
N GLU A 287 16.79 17.71 18.54
CA GLU A 287 17.21 17.63 19.95
C GLU A 287 18.36 16.62 20.06
#